data_AF-A0AAU6Q6N8-F1
#
_entry.id   AF-A0AAU6Q6N8-F1
#
_cell.length_a   1.000
_cell.length_b   1.000
_cell.length_c   1.000
_cell.angle_alpha   90.00
_cell.angle_beta   90.00
_cell.angle_gamma   90.00
#
_symmetry.space_group_name_H-M   'P 1'
#
loop_
_entity.id
_entity.type
_entity.pdbx_description
1 polymer ?
#
loop_
_entity_poly.entity_id
_entity_poly.type
_entity_poly.pdbx_seq_one_letter_code
_entity_poly.pdbx_strand_id
1 'polypeptide(L)'
;MTRTKKGMKAISAADMNSLLASLLAPELLALMASRAPGHCMRVTDLNPELAEQTCELLHESQAGIDAYVLMGEHQESRPHGVTGTRLVELRNPLPDGSLRPPLLVFIPAGLHASAEDSFSVATFENVAFDRLYEDARDHLLHHFPVEVRTLTEAVLSLNEAKPSRVDIVRYLLTIALNDHDPSVVGAALYELHLLPDFTLYQAGDDLAVRLRQNLEKAKIVLDQSQSERHRALNVGVTDLTFRQAIANSLLQFSGEGGQAWLRHIATDQTMWPLAFDRWPLPDAVDQDRIYIQITGTSLPTATEGMPGLQAGEPYLPIGDGALKKFRIDFKTSPAPNQLPKISKFVLEIISQDQGPVGVLTSRKAWPKGDKAFAEFAMTKSLSGK
;
A
#
# COMPACT_ATOMS: atom_id res chain seq x y z
N MET A 1 -28.52 29.31 -3.16
CA MET A 1 -27.05 29.15 -3.21
C MET A 1 -26.76 27.68 -3.46
N THR A 2 -26.55 27.34 -4.73
CA THR A 2 -26.20 25.99 -5.18
C THR A 2 -24.83 25.67 -4.62
N ARG A 3 -24.79 24.82 -3.59
CA ARG A 3 -23.55 24.28 -3.03
C ARG A 3 -22.95 23.44 -4.15
N THR A 4 -21.94 23.97 -4.85
CA THR A 4 -21.12 23.23 -5.80
C THR A 4 -20.64 22.01 -5.03
N LYS A 5 -21.17 20.81 -5.36
CA LYS A 5 -20.69 19.58 -4.75
C LYS A 5 -19.20 19.54 -5.07
N LYS A 6 -18.33 19.64 -4.06
CA LYS A 6 -16.89 19.46 -4.29
C LYS A 6 -16.69 17.99 -4.66
N GLY A 7 -15.82 17.71 -5.62
CA GLY A 7 -15.33 16.35 -5.85
C GLY A 7 -14.58 15.83 -4.63
N MET A 8 -14.18 14.56 -4.65
CA MET A 8 -13.40 13.95 -3.58
C MET A 8 -12.15 14.78 -3.27
N LYS A 9 -11.84 14.98 -1.98
CA LYS A 9 -10.61 15.64 -1.54
C LYS A 9 -9.43 14.72 -1.86
N ALA A 10 -8.58 15.15 -2.79
CA ALA A 10 -7.29 14.49 -3.00
C ALA A 10 -6.38 14.71 -1.80
N ILE A 11 -5.67 13.65 -1.42
CA ILE A 11 -4.57 13.69 -0.46
C ILE A 11 -3.44 14.63 -0.96
N SER A 12 -2.89 15.42 -0.04
CA SER A 12 -1.68 16.22 -0.24
C SER A 12 -0.46 15.59 0.45
N ALA A 13 0.74 16.06 0.11
CA ALA A 13 1.96 15.67 0.82
C ALA A 13 1.90 16.07 2.31
N ALA A 14 1.25 17.20 2.63
CA ALA A 14 1.08 17.64 4.01
C ALA A 14 0.17 16.72 4.82
N ASP A 15 -0.92 16.20 4.22
CA ASP A 15 -1.78 15.22 4.90
C ASP A 15 -0.97 13.94 5.21
N MET A 16 -0.15 13.48 4.26
CA MET A 16 0.71 12.31 4.45
C MET A 16 1.74 12.52 5.56
N ASN A 17 2.46 13.64 5.53
CA ASN A 17 3.47 13.94 6.54
C ASN A 17 2.84 14.11 7.93
N SER A 18 1.65 14.70 8.03
CA SER A 18 0.93 14.84 9.30
C SER A 18 0.59 13.47 9.92
N LEU A 19 0.11 12.52 9.09
CA LEU A 19 -0.13 11.15 9.54
C LEU A 19 1.16 10.51 10.05
N LEU A 20 2.23 10.54 9.25
CA LEU A 20 3.49 9.90 9.62
C LEU A 20 4.10 10.52 10.88
N ALA A 21 4.11 11.85 10.99
CA ALA A 21 4.58 12.56 12.18
C ALA A 21 3.81 12.16 13.43
N SER A 22 2.48 11.99 13.34
CA SER A 22 1.64 11.57 14.46
C SER A 22 1.96 10.17 15.00
N LEU A 23 2.57 9.31 14.17
CA LEU A 23 3.01 7.97 14.56
C LEU A 23 4.45 7.99 15.08
N LEU A 24 5.32 8.76 14.43
CA LEU A 24 6.74 8.88 14.79
C LEU A 24 6.95 9.60 16.13
N ALA A 25 6.25 10.70 16.38
CA ALA A 25 6.44 11.52 17.57
C ALA A 25 6.28 10.73 18.89
N PRO A 26 5.20 9.98 19.13
CA PRO A 26 5.05 9.21 20.37
C PRO A 26 6.10 8.10 20.51
N GLU A 27 6.49 7.45 19.40
CA GLU A 27 7.54 6.42 19.42
C GLU A 27 8.90 7.01 19.78
N LEU A 28 9.24 8.17 19.20
CA LEU A 28 10.47 8.90 19.50
C LEU A 28 10.49 9.43 20.94
N LEU A 29 9.38 9.94 21.46
CA LEU A 29 9.31 10.35 22.87
C LEU A 29 9.55 9.16 23.82
N ALA A 30 8.92 8.02 23.55
CA ALA A 30 9.12 6.81 24.33
C ALA A 30 10.58 6.33 24.25
N LEU A 31 11.18 6.38 23.06
CA LEU A 31 12.58 6.05 22.86
C LEU A 31 13.49 6.99 23.67
N MET A 32 13.31 8.31 23.54
CA MET A 32 14.10 9.30 24.28
C MET A 32 13.98 9.11 25.80
N ALA A 33 12.77 8.87 26.31
CA ALA A 33 12.52 8.62 27.73
C ALA A 33 13.20 7.33 28.23
N SER A 34 13.43 6.35 27.36
CA SER A 34 14.13 5.11 27.71
C SER A 34 15.66 5.25 27.77
N ARG A 35 16.22 6.35 27.26
CA ARG A 35 17.66 6.56 27.13
C ARG A 35 18.23 7.32 28.32
N ALA A 36 19.47 7.00 28.67
CA ALA A 36 20.18 7.65 29.76
C ALA A 36 20.66 9.06 29.36
N PRO A 37 20.89 9.96 30.33
CA PRO A 37 21.55 11.24 30.08
C PRO A 37 22.86 11.09 29.29
N GLY A 38 23.11 11.98 28.34
CA GLY A 38 24.27 12.01 27.44
C GLY A 38 24.11 11.14 26.19
N HIS A 39 23.04 10.36 26.08
CA HIS A 39 22.78 9.54 24.90
C HIS A 39 22.38 10.39 23.69
N CYS A 40 22.91 10.06 22.51
CA CYS A 40 22.70 10.82 21.28
C CYS A 40 22.12 9.90 20.20
N MET A 41 21.03 10.34 19.56
CA MET A 41 20.28 9.61 18.55
C MET A 41 20.11 10.45 17.30
N ARG A 42 20.12 9.80 16.14
CA ARG A 42 19.90 10.45 14.85
C ARG A 42 18.88 9.72 14.00
N VAL A 43 18.12 10.46 13.21
CA VAL A 43 17.19 9.95 12.20
C VAL A 43 17.59 10.52 10.84
N THR A 44 17.93 9.66 9.88
CA THR A 44 18.48 10.07 8.57
C THR A 44 17.53 9.89 7.39
N ASP A 45 16.48 9.09 7.57
CA ASP A 45 15.72 8.53 6.44
C ASP A 45 14.38 9.24 6.20
N LEU A 46 14.18 10.40 6.82
CA LEU A 46 12.99 11.22 6.66
C LEU A 46 13.23 12.34 5.63
N ASN A 47 12.19 12.67 4.86
CA ASN A 47 12.20 13.88 4.05
C ASN A 47 12.22 15.13 4.97
N PRO A 48 12.74 16.29 4.48
CA PRO A 48 12.90 17.49 5.29
C PRO A 48 11.59 17.95 5.94
N GLU A 49 10.49 17.99 5.19
CA GLU A 49 9.21 18.48 5.70
C GLU A 49 8.64 17.59 6.82
N LEU A 50 8.79 16.26 6.71
CA LEU A 50 8.37 15.30 7.73
C LEU A 50 9.26 15.39 8.97
N ALA A 51 10.58 15.57 8.79
CA ALA A 51 11.51 15.77 9.90
C ALA A 51 11.15 17.03 10.71
N GLU A 52 10.87 18.14 10.02
CA GLU A 52 10.44 19.40 10.62
C GLU A 52 9.12 19.23 11.38
N GLN A 53 8.09 18.70 10.73
CA GLN A 53 6.78 18.48 11.37
C GLN A 53 6.85 17.53 12.55
N THR A 54 7.66 16.46 12.47
CA THR A 54 7.85 15.54 13.58
C THR A 54 8.56 16.25 14.73
N CYS A 55 9.60 17.05 14.45
CA CYS A 55 10.31 17.82 15.47
C CYS A 55 9.40 18.82 16.18
N GLU A 56 8.59 19.57 15.44
CA GLU A 56 7.59 20.49 15.99
C GLU A 56 6.60 19.75 16.91
N LEU A 57 6.04 18.63 16.43
CA LEU A 57 5.08 17.83 17.20
C LEU A 57 5.70 17.26 18.50
N LEU A 58 6.98 16.89 18.48
CA LEU A 58 7.69 16.46 19.68
C LEU A 58 7.72 17.59 20.73
N HIS A 59 8.09 18.81 20.33
CA HIS A 59 8.18 19.97 21.23
C HIS A 59 6.81 20.43 21.74
N GLU A 60 5.76 20.29 20.93
CA GLU A 60 4.38 20.52 21.36
C GLU A 60 3.90 19.47 22.38
N SER A 61 4.32 18.22 22.20
CA SER A 61 3.89 17.09 23.04
C SER A 61 4.59 17.05 24.40
N GLN A 62 5.86 17.47 24.46
CA GLN A 62 6.63 17.46 25.70
C GLN A 62 7.60 18.65 25.79
N ALA A 63 7.44 19.45 26.84
CA ALA A 63 8.34 20.56 27.12
C ALA A 63 9.73 20.08 27.56
N GLY A 64 10.77 20.79 27.13
CA GLY A 64 12.15 20.57 27.59
C GLY A 64 12.84 19.36 26.99
N ILE A 65 12.38 18.87 25.85
CA ILE A 65 13.09 17.84 25.07
C ILE A 65 14.24 18.45 24.27
N ASP A 66 15.33 17.70 24.13
CA ASP A 66 16.46 18.07 23.29
C ASP A 66 16.33 17.37 21.92
N ALA A 67 15.45 17.92 21.08
CA ALA A 67 15.21 17.45 19.70
C ALA A 67 15.42 18.58 18.68
N TYR A 68 16.15 18.31 17.59
CA TYR A 68 16.52 19.34 16.59
C TYR A 68 16.57 18.79 15.17
N VAL A 69 16.46 19.70 14.18
CA VAL A 69 16.68 19.38 12.75
C VAL A 69 18.00 19.99 12.30
N LEU A 70 18.89 19.18 11.71
CA LEU A 70 20.16 19.65 11.18
C LEU A 70 19.92 20.52 9.93
N MET A 71 20.45 21.74 9.96
CA MET A 71 20.41 22.70 8.87
C MET A 71 21.77 22.82 8.19
N GLY A 72 21.74 23.13 6.89
CA GLY A 72 22.95 23.50 6.14
C GLY A 72 23.47 24.88 6.54
N GLU A 73 24.77 25.14 6.35
CA GLU A 73 25.43 26.38 6.80
C GLU A 73 24.84 27.68 6.19
N HIS A 74 24.15 27.57 5.06
CA HIS A 74 23.55 28.70 4.33
C HIS A 74 22.01 28.67 4.33
N GLN A 75 21.38 27.83 5.14
CA GLN A 75 19.93 27.82 5.28
C GLN A 75 19.47 28.92 6.24
N GLU A 76 18.30 29.50 5.94
CA GLU A 76 17.64 30.43 6.86
C GLU A 76 17.33 29.73 8.19
N SER A 77 17.36 30.49 9.28
CA SER A 77 17.02 29.98 10.61
C SER A 77 15.57 29.52 10.65
N ARG A 78 15.35 28.29 11.12
CA ARG A 78 14.03 27.67 11.29
C ARG A 78 13.80 27.27 12.75
N PRO A 79 12.53 27.14 13.18
CA PRO A 79 12.19 26.58 14.48
C PRO A 79 12.90 25.23 14.68
N HIS A 80 13.54 25.06 15.84
CA HIS A 80 14.27 23.83 16.20
C HIS A 80 15.42 23.43 15.24
N GLY A 81 15.82 24.33 14.34
CA GLY A 81 16.93 24.12 13.43
C GLY A 81 18.29 24.33 14.12
N VAL A 82 19.27 23.48 13.81
CA VAL A 82 20.61 23.53 14.41
C VAL A 82 21.71 23.37 13.36
N THR A 83 22.84 24.07 13.52
CA THR A 83 24.05 23.87 12.69
C THR A 83 24.89 22.71 13.21
N GLY A 84 25.76 22.14 12.38
CA GLY A 84 26.67 21.07 12.80
C GLY A 84 27.56 21.45 13.99
N THR A 85 28.06 22.69 14.03
CA THR A 85 28.86 23.20 15.16
C THR A 85 28.05 23.27 16.46
N ARG A 86 26.81 23.78 16.39
CA ARG A 86 25.92 23.86 17.55
C ARG A 86 25.47 22.49 18.02
N LEU A 87 25.28 21.53 17.11
CA LEU A 87 24.96 20.14 17.46
C LEU A 87 26.09 19.50 18.28
N VAL A 88 27.36 19.77 17.95
CA VAL A 88 28.51 19.30 18.74
C VAL A 88 28.51 19.89 20.16
N GLU A 89 28.15 21.17 20.31
CA GLU A 89 28.01 21.80 21.64
C GLU A 89 26.88 21.17 22.47
N LEU A 90 25.77 20.82 21.83
CA LEU A 90 24.62 20.18 22.47
C LEU A 90 24.89 18.73 22.86
N ARG A 91 25.78 18.03 22.14
CA ARG A 91 26.25 16.69 22.52
C ARG A 91 27.12 16.71 23.78
N ASN A 92 27.98 17.72 23.92
CA ASN A 92 29.00 17.73 24.98
C ASN A 92 28.39 17.96 26.36
N PRO A 93 28.97 17.38 27.44
CA PRO A 93 28.55 17.65 28.82
C PRO A 93 28.51 19.14 29.14
N LEU A 94 27.75 19.51 30.18
CA LEU A 94 27.74 20.87 30.69
C LEU A 94 29.12 21.24 31.30
N PRO A 95 29.46 22.54 31.45
CA PRO A 95 30.76 22.96 31.99
C PRO A 95 31.07 22.42 33.40
N ASP A 96 30.05 22.03 34.15
CA ASP A 96 30.17 21.40 35.47
C ASP A 96 30.41 19.88 35.42
N GLY A 97 30.50 19.31 34.20
CA GLY A 97 30.71 17.88 33.95
C GLY A 97 29.43 17.04 33.98
N SER A 98 28.26 17.63 34.23
CA SER A 98 27.00 16.90 34.21
C SER A 98 26.56 16.54 32.79
N LEU A 99 25.97 15.35 32.65
CA LEU A 99 25.43 14.86 31.38
C LEU A 99 24.09 15.54 31.07
N ARG A 100 23.92 15.92 29.81
CA ARG A 100 22.67 16.51 29.31
C ARG A 100 21.57 15.46 29.14
N PRO A 101 20.30 15.86 29.00
CA PRO A 101 19.25 14.94 28.56
C PRO A 101 19.59 14.23 27.23
N PRO A 102 18.89 13.12 26.91
CA PRO A 102 19.05 12.45 25.61
C PRO A 102 18.77 13.41 24.44
N LEU A 103 19.70 13.45 23.49
CA LEU A 103 19.67 14.32 22.32
C LEU A 103 19.18 13.55 21.10
N LEU A 104 18.15 14.07 20.43
CA LEU A 104 17.67 13.57 19.14
C LEU A 104 17.94 14.60 18.04
N VAL A 105 18.48 14.15 16.91
CA VAL A 105 18.67 14.99 15.73
C VAL A 105 18.10 14.34 14.46
N PHE A 106 17.32 15.11 13.70
CA PHE A 106 16.95 14.74 12.35
C PHE A 106 18.00 15.25 11.38
N ILE A 107 18.49 14.39 10.51
CA ILE A 107 19.49 14.71 9.47
C ILE A 107 18.79 14.52 8.13
N PRO A 108 18.30 15.59 7.49
CA PRO A 108 17.63 15.48 6.20
C PRO A 108 18.56 14.88 5.14
N ALA A 109 18.00 14.07 4.25
CA ALA A 109 18.75 13.46 3.15
C ALA A 109 19.41 14.52 2.25
N GLY A 110 20.68 14.29 1.89
CA GLY A 110 21.44 15.15 0.96
C GLY A 110 22.11 16.37 1.59
N LEU A 111 22.13 16.48 2.92
CA LEU A 111 22.76 17.59 3.63
C LEU A 111 24.22 17.27 3.94
N HIS A 112 25.14 18.08 3.38
CA HIS A 112 26.56 18.02 3.70
C HIS A 112 26.92 19.03 4.79
N ALA A 113 27.53 18.58 5.88
CA ALA A 113 27.89 19.43 7.00
C ALA A 113 29.39 19.32 7.36
N SER A 114 30.01 20.45 7.68
CA SER A 114 31.46 20.61 7.95
C SER A 114 32.00 19.78 9.13
N ALA A 115 31.15 19.04 9.84
CA ALA A 115 31.48 18.22 11.01
C ALA A 115 30.80 16.83 11.00
N GLU A 116 30.48 16.28 9.82
CA GLU A 116 29.81 14.97 9.65
C GLU A 116 30.39 13.82 10.50
N ASP A 117 31.72 13.75 10.64
CA ASP A 117 32.38 12.72 11.46
C ASP A 117 31.97 12.79 12.94
N SER A 118 31.62 13.99 13.43
CA SER A 118 31.29 14.24 14.84
C SER A 118 29.88 13.79 15.24
N PHE A 119 29.00 13.57 14.27
CA PHE A 119 27.64 13.04 14.44
C PHE A 119 27.38 11.83 13.52
N SER A 120 28.45 11.08 13.26
CA SER A 120 28.42 9.78 12.58
C SER A 120 27.83 8.69 13.49
N VAL A 121 27.65 7.48 12.94
CA VAL A 121 27.17 6.30 13.70
C VAL A 121 28.10 5.95 14.88
N ALA A 122 29.36 6.39 14.84
CA ALA A 122 30.29 6.20 15.95
C ALA A 122 29.95 7.04 17.19
N THR A 123 29.16 8.09 17.05
CA THR A 123 28.80 9.03 18.12
C THR A 123 27.30 9.15 18.37
N PHE A 124 26.46 8.80 17.39
CA PHE A 124 25.01 8.84 17.47
C PHE A 124 24.41 7.47 17.11
N GLU A 125 23.48 6.98 17.94
CA GLU A 125 22.65 5.82 17.61
C GLU A 125 21.78 6.15 16.40
N ASN A 126 21.81 5.30 15.36
CA ASN A 126 20.94 5.45 14.20
C ASN A 126 19.56 4.86 14.50
N VAL A 127 18.52 5.69 14.50
CA VAL A 127 17.13 5.29 14.72
C VAL A 127 16.45 5.21 13.35
N ALA A 128 15.90 4.03 13.05
CA ALA A 128 15.23 3.72 11.79
C ALA A 128 13.80 3.25 12.04
N PHE A 129 12.91 3.52 11.08
CA PHE A 129 11.48 3.22 11.15
C PHE A 129 11.04 2.38 9.94
N ASP A 130 11.60 1.17 9.83
CA ASP A 130 11.42 0.29 8.67
C ASP A 130 9.96 -0.13 8.43
N ARG A 131 9.13 -0.05 9.48
CA ARG A 131 7.72 -0.43 9.49
C ARG A 131 6.76 0.75 9.46
N LEU A 132 7.25 1.98 9.31
CA LEU A 132 6.42 3.19 9.45
C LEU A 132 5.18 3.17 8.55
N TYR A 133 5.30 2.71 7.31
CA TYR A 133 4.16 2.64 6.39
C TYR A 133 3.21 1.48 6.73
N GLU A 134 3.72 0.35 7.21
CA GLU A 134 2.90 -0.75 7.73
C GLU A 134 2.12 -0.33 8.97
N ASP A 135 2.76 0.36 9.91
CA ASP A 135 2.13 0.83 11.13
C ASP A 135 1.09 1.91 10.79
N ALA A 136 1.35 2.78 9.80
CA ALA A 136 0.37 3.72 9.26
C ALA A 136 -0.82 3.02 8.59
N ARG A 137 -0.58 1.96 7.81
CA ARG A 137 -1.63 1.14 7.20
C ARG A 137 -2.52 0.52 8.27
N ASP A 138 -1.91 -0.11 9.27
CA ASP A 138 -2.62 -0.81 10.34
C ASP A 138 -3.39 0.17 11.21
N HIS A 139 -2.80 1.34 11.51
CA HIS A 139 -3.46 2.44 12.20
C HIS A 139 -4.71 2.92 11.45
N LEU A 140 -4.62 3.17 10.14
CA LEU A 140 -5.77 3.63 9.34
C LEU A 140 -6.88 2.57 9.29
N LEU A 141 -6.53 1.32 8.96
CA LEU A 141 -7.51 0.22 8.87
C LEU A 141 -8.21 -0.05 10.21
N HIS A 142 -7.51 0.11 11.33
CA HIS A 142 -8.11 -0.06 12.65
C HIS A 142 -9.26 0.94 12.91
N HIS A 143 -9.18 2.14 12.36
CA HIS A 143 -10.18 3.20 12.55
C HIS A 143 -11.31 3.17 11.51
N PHE A 144 -11.21 2.33 10.48
CA PHE A 144 -12.25 2.25 9.44
C PHE A 144 -13.51 1.55 9.96
N PRO A 145 -14.71 2.02 9.56
CA PRO A 145 -15.94 1.24 9.73
C PRO A 145 -15.81 -0.14 9.07
N VAL A 146 -16.45 -1.16 9.67
CA VAL A 146 -16.30 -2.57 9.25
C VAL A 146 -16.56 -2.77 7.76
N GLU A 147 -17.65 -2.19 7.23
CA GLU A 147 -18.01 -2.32 5.81
C GLU A 147 -16.95 -1.75 4.87
N VAL A 148 -16.43 -0.55 5.20
CA VAL A 148 -15.39 0.13 4.44
C VAL A 148 -14.08 -0.64 4.52
N ARG A 149 -13.73 -1.13 5.71
CA ARG A 149 -12.53 -1.94 5.95
C ARG A 149 -12.56 -3.21 5.12
N THR A 150 -13.66 -3.97 5.16
CA THR A 150 -13.80 -5.22 4.39
C THR A 150 -13.68 -4.98 2.88
N LEU A 151 -14.32 -3.94 2.35
CA LEU A 151 -14.18 -3.59 0.93
C LEU A 151 -12.74 -3.19 0.58
N THR A 152 -12.11 -2.38 1.43
CA THR A 152 -10.72 -1.93 1.26
C THR A 152 -9.73 -3.10 1.29
N GLU A 153 -9.87 -4.02 2.25
CA GLU A 153 -9.05 -5.24 2.34
C GLU A 153 -9.22 -6.12 1.09
N ALA A 154 -10.45 -6.24 0.56
CA ALA A 154 -10.69 -6.95 -0.68
C ALA A 154 -9.98 -6.28 -1.89
N VAL A 155 -9.96 -4.95 -1.96
CA VAL A 155 -9.18 -4.21 -2.97
C VAL A 155 -7.68 -4.49 -2.81
N LEU A 156 -7.15 -4.36 -1.60
CA LEU A 156 -5.73 -4.58 -1.32
C LEU A 156 -5.27 -6.02 -1.53
N SER A 157 -6.20 -6.99 -1.46
CA SER A 157 -5.91 -8.40 -1.79
C SER A 157 -5.57 -8.62 -3.27
N LEU A 158 -5.83 -7.65 -4.15
CA LEU A 158 -5.44 -7.68 -5.56
C LEU A 158 -3.93 -7.41 -5.72
N ASN A 159 -3.12 -8.39 -5.35
CA ASN A 159 -1.64 -8.27 -5.38
C ASN A 159 -1.06 -8.12 -6.80
N GLU A 160 -1.84 -8.40 -7.84
CA GLU A 160 -1.40 -8.29 -9.24
C GLU A 160 -1.02 -6.86 -9.67
N ALA A 161 -1.54 -5.85 -8.97
CA ALA A 161 -1.19 -4.45 -9.21
C ALA A 161 0.17 -4.06 -8.60
N LYS A 162 0.67 -4.84 -7.62
CA LYS A 162 1.91 -4.59 -6.87
C LYS A 162 2.10 -3.13 -6.42
N PRO A 163 1.10 -2.51 -5.75
CA PRO A 163 1.24 -1.14 -5.26
C PRO A 163 2.37 -1.07 -4.22
N SER A 164 3.07 0.07 -4.17
CA SER A 164 4.08 0.29 -3.14
C SER A 164 3.42 0.50 -1.76
N ARG A 165 4.20 0.39 -0.68
CA ARG A 165 3.71 0.70 0.67
C ARG A 165 3.20 2.15 0.78
N VAL A 166 3.84 3.07 0.06
CA VAL A 166 3.43 4.48 -0.01
C VAL A 166 2.05 4.60 -0.69
N ASP A 167 1.85 3.93 -1.82
CA ASP A 167 0.58 3.94 -2.56
C ASP A 167 -0.58 3.42 -1.69
N ILE A 168 -0.33 2.34 -0.94
CA ILE A 168 -1.31 1.77 -0.01
C ILE A 168 -1.69 2.79 1.07
N VAL A 169 -0.73 3.44 1.73
CA VAL A 169 -1.07 4.42 2.78
C VAL A 169 -1.76 5.65 2.17
N ARG A 170 -1.36 6.10 0.98
CA ARG A 170 -2.02 7.21 0.27
C ARG A 170 -3.47 6.87 -0.06
N TYR A 171 -3.73 5.65 -0.54
CA TYR A 171 -5.07 5.14 -0.81
C TYR A 171 -5.93 5.14 0.45
N LEU A 172 -5.44 4.55 1.54
CA LEU A 172 -6.16 4.50 2.82
C LEU A 172 -6.41 5.89 3.40
N LEU A 173 -5.39 6.75 3.41
CA LEU A 173 -5.54 8.11 3.93
C LEU A 173 -6.51 8.93 3.09
N THR A 174 -6.59 8.70 1.77
CA THR A 174 -7.62 9.33 0.92
C THR A 174 -9.02 8.93 1.37
N ILE A 175 -9.27 7.67 1.71
CA ILE A 175 -10.56 7.21 2.24
C ILE A 175 -10.87 7.88 3.58
N ALA A 176 -9.90 7.93 4.49
CA ALA A 176 -10.06 8.55 5.81
C ALA A 176 -10.39 10.05 5.73
N LEU A 177 -9.72 10.79 4.83
CA LEU A 177 -9.92 12.23 4.62
C LEU A 177 -11.26 12.59 3.98
N ASN A 178 -12.00 11.61 3.45
CA ASN A 178 -13.31 11.78 2.86
C ASN A 178 -14.38 11.02 3.64
N ASP A 179 -14.27 11.07 4.97
CA ASP A 179 -15.28 10.59 5.94
C ASP A 179 -15.63 9.10 5.80
N HIS A 180 -14.74 8.28 5.22
CA HIS A 180 -14.96 6.85 4.99
C HIS A 180 -16.18 6.57 4.10
N ASP A 181 -16.53 7.47 3.17
CA ASP A 181 -17.60 7.22 2.20
C ASP A 181 -17.29 5.96 1.36
N PRO A 182 -18.17 4.94 1.30
CA PRO A 182 -17.95 3.72 0.52
C PRO A 182 -17.65 3.97 -0.98
N SER A 183 -18.19 5.06 -1.56
CA SER A 183 -17.90 5.43 -2.95
C SER A 183 -16.45 5.88 -3.14
N VAL A 184 -15.79 6.39 -2.09
CA VAL A 184 -14.40 6.83 -2.12
C VAL A 184 -13.45 5.65 -2.20
N VAL A 185 -13.81 4.49 -1.66
CA VAL A 185 -13.00 3.26 -1.77
C VAL A 185 -12.71 2.92 -3.23
N GLY A 186 -13.71 3.10 -4.10
CA GLY A 186 -13.56 2.92 -5.54
C GLY A 186 -13.03 4.15 -6.28
N ALA A 187 -13.36 5.37 -5.83
CA ALA A 187 -12.84 6.60 -6.43
C ALA A 187 -11.31 6.74 -6.22
N ALA A 188 -10.79 6.33 -5.07
CA ALA A 188 -9.39 6.44 -4.68
C ALA A 188 -8.48 5.38 -5.33
N LEU A 189 -9.03 4.46 -6.13
CA LEU A 189 -8.28 3.42 -6.85
C LEU A 189 -7.10 3.97 -7.68
N TYR A 190 -7.14 5.24 -8.10
CA TYR A 190 -6.02 5.88 -8.79
C TYR A 190 -4.72 5.91 -7.99
N GLU A 191 -4.78 5.97 -6.65
CA GLU A 191 -3.59 5.89 -5.79
C GLU A 191 -2.92 4.51 -5.90
N LEU A 192 -3.68 3.47 -6.29
CA LEU A 192 -3.18 2.11 -6.56
C LEU A 192 -2.93 1.85 -8.05
N HIS A 193 -2.86 2.91 -8.86
CA HIS A 193 -2.70 2.84 -10.32
C HIS A 193 -3.83 2.07 -11.03
N LEU A 194 -5.04 2.12 -10.47
CA LEU A 194 -6.26 1.56 -11.03
C LEU A 194 -7.20 2.69 -11.49
N LEU A 195 -8.17 2.37 -12.33
CA LEU A 195 -9.16 3.33 -12.81
C LEU A 195 -10.16 3.66 -11.68
N PRO A 196 -10.48 4.94 -11.42
CA PRO A 196 -11.54 5.29 -10.47
C PRO A 196 -12.88 4.64 -10.83
N ASP A 197 -13.55 4.06 -9.85
CA ASP A 197 -14.82 3.35 -9.98
C ASP A 197 -15.77 3.77 -8.85
N PHE A 198 -16.71 4.68 -9.12
CA PHE A 198 -17.54 5.25 -8.06
C PHE A 198 -18.63 4.30 -7.53
N THR A 199 -18.86 3.16 -8.18
CA THR A 199 -19.88 2.18 -7.77
C THR A 199 -19.28 0.84 -7.41
N LEU A 200 -17.97 0.77 -7.17
CA LEU A 200 -17.27 -0.44 -6.76
C LEU A 200 -17.89 -1.10 -5.52
N TYR A 201 -18.31 -0.29 -4.54
CA TYR A 201 -18.96 -0.76 -3.31
C TYR A 201 -20.29 -1.51 -3.55
N GLN A 202 -20.87 -1.38 -4.74
CA GLN A 202 -22.10 -2.05 -5.14
C GLN A 202 -21.85 -3.39 -5.86
N ALA A 203 -20.58 -3.77 -6.08
CA ALA A 203 -20.24 -4.92 -6.91
C ALA A 203 -20.60 -6.28 -6.30
N GLY A 204 -20.78 -6.38 -4.97
CA GLY A 204 -21.15 -7.64 -4.30
C GLY A 204 -20.22 -8.79 -4.67
N ASP A 205 -20.80 -9.91 -5.11
CA ASP A 205 -20.07 -11.13 -5.48
C ASP A 205 -19.16 -10.95 -6.72
N ASP A 206 -19.41 -9.92 -7.55
CA ASP A 206 -18.64 -9.65 -8.76
C ASP A 206 -17.39 -8.77 -8.51
N LEU A 207 -17.16 -8.33 -7.26
CA LEU A 207 -16.08 -7.41 -6.90
C LEU A 207 -14.71 -7.83 -7.46
N ALA A 208 -14.33 -9.10 -7.27
CA ALA A 208 -13.03 -9.59 -7.71
C ALA A 208 -12.88 -9.58 -9.25
N VAL A 209 -13.96 -9.86 -9.99
CA VAL A 209 -13.94 -9.81 -11.46
C VAL A 209 -13.84 -8.37 -11.93
N ARG A 210 -14.63 -7.48 -11.33
CA ARG A 210 -14.64 -6.05 -11.65
C ARG A 210 -13.26 -5.42 -11.43
N LEU A 211 -12.60 -5.74 -10.32
CA LEU A 211 -11.23 -5.29 -10.03
C LEU A 211 -10.19 -5.82 -11.02
N ARG A 212 -10.27 -7.09 -11.45
CA ARG A 212 -9.36 -7.62 -12.48
C ARG A 212 -9.57 -6.95 -13.83
N GLN A 213 -10.83 -6.74 -14.25
CA GLN A 213 -11.12 -6.00 -15.48
C GLN A 213 -10.57 -4.59 -15.40
N ASN A 214 -10.75 -3.91 -14.27
CA ASN A 214 -10.17 -2.59 -14.01
C ASN A 214 -8.65 -2.61 -14.20
N LEU A 215 -7.95 -3.54 -13.55
CA LEU A 215 -6.49 -3.70 -13.67
C LEU A 215 -6.04 -3.93 -15.12
N GLU A 216 -6.71 -4.81 -15.86
CA GLU A 216 -6.41 -5.05 -17.28
C GLU A 216 -6.55 -3.76 -18.10
N LYS A 217 -7.58 -2.96 -17.82
CA LYS A 217 -7.82 -1.70 -18.54
C LYS A 217 -6.82 -0.62 -18.11
N ALA A 218 -6.51 -0.53 -16.82
CA ALA A 218 -5.53 0.39 -16.27
C ALA A 218 -4.15 0.15 -16.89
N LYS A 219 -3.72 -1.10 -17.04
CA LYS A 219 -2.45 -1.46 -17.72
C LYS A 219 -2.36 -0.90 -19.13
N ILE A 220 -3.46 -0.91 -19.89
CA ILE A 220 -3.49 -0.36 -21.25
C ILE A 220 -3.45 1.17 -21.20
N VAL A 221 -4.20 1.80 -20.31
CA VAL A 221 -4.29 3.27 -20.19
C VAL A 221 -3.00 3.90 -19.67
N LEU A 222 -2.28 3.19 -18.81
CA LEU A 222 -1.04 3.66 -18.19
C LEU A 222 0.22 3.28 -18.97
N ASP A 223 0.10 2.56 -20.09
CA ASP A 223 1.23 2.17 -20.92
C ASP A 223 1.83 3.38 -21.67
N GLN A 224 2.84 3.99 -21.05
CA GLN A 224 3.55 5.14 -21.61
C GLN A 224 4.37 4.81 -22.88
N SER A 225 4.59 3.52 -23.19
CA SER A 225 5.27 3.12 -24.44
C SER A 225 4.40 3.32 -25.69
N GLN A 226 3.09 3.46 -25.51
CA GLN A 226 2.12 3.63 -26.58
C GLN A 226 1.60 5.06 -26.63
N SER A 227 1.22 5.52 -27.83
CA SER A 227 0.53 6.81 -27.98
C SER A 227 -0.85 6.82 -27.30
N GLU A 228 -1.33 7.98 -26.88
CA GLU A 228 -2.64 8.20 -26.26
C GLU A 228 -3.77 7.61 -27.11
N ARG A 229 -3.69 7.82 -28.43
CA ARG A 229 -4.65 7.28 -29.40
C ARG A 229 -4.62 5.76 -29.45
N HIS A 230 -3.43 5.15 -29.43
CA HIS A 230 -3.28 3.71 -29.42
C HIS A 230 -3.86 3.10 -28.13
N ARG A 231 -3.56 3.69 -26.97
CA ARG A 231 -4.14 3.28 -25.68
C ARG A 231 -5.67 3.33 -25.71
N ALA A 232 -6.24 4.44 -26.16
CA ALA A 232 -7.70 4.60 -26.25
C ALA A 232 -8.34 3.59 -27.22
N LEU A 233 -7.69 3.27 -28.34
CA LEU A 233 -8.19 2.28 -29.30
C LEU A 233 -8.23 0.86 -28.71
N ASN A 234 -7.22 0.51 -27.92
CA ASN A 234 -7.02 -0.86 -27.44
C ASN A 234 -7.62 -1.15 -26.07
N VAL A 235 -8.13 -0.13 -25.38
CA VAL A 235 -8.71 -0.31 -24.05
C VAL A 235 -9.98 -1.19 -24.05
N GLY A 236 -10.60 -1.37 -25.23
CA GLY A 236 -11.64 -2.38 -25.43
C GLY A 236 -13.03 -1.93 -24.98
N VAL A 237 -13.31 -0.62 -24.97
CA VAL A 237 -14.69 -0.10 -24.90
C VAL A 237 -15.39 -0.26 -26.25
N THR A 238 -16.67 -0.67 -26.22
CA THR A 238 -17.47 -0.96 -27.41
C THR A 238 -18.04 0.31 -28.05
N ASP A 239 -18.38 1.31 -27.24
CA ASP A 239 -18.94 2.57 -27.72
C ASP A 239 -17.86 3.48 -28.34
N LEU A 240 -18.11 3.92 -29.58
CA LEU A 240 -17.16 4.75 -30.34
C LEU A 240 -17.03 6.16 -29.75
N THR A 241 -18.13 6.75 -29.30
CA THR A 241 -18.14 8.11 -28.74
C THR A 241 -17.40 8.16 -27.41
N PHE A 242 -17.59 7.16 -26.56
CA PHE A 242 -16.87 6.98 -25.31
C PHE A 242 -15.37 6.80 -25.56
N ARG A 243 -15.02 5.96 -26.54
CA ARG A 243 -13.62 5.77 -26.94
C ARG A 243 -12.96 7.06 -27.42
N GLN A 244 -13.67 7.89 -28.19
CA GLN A 244 -13.20 9.21 -28.61
C GLN A 244 -13.02 10.15 -27.40
N ALA A 245 -13.92 10.10 -26.42
CA ALA A 245 -13.80 10.88 -25.19
C ALA A 245 -12.57 10.47 -24.36
N ILE A 246 -12.29 9.16 -24.23
CA ILE A 246 -11.03 8.67 -23.64
C ILE A 246 -9.83 9.21 -24.42
N ALA A 247 -9.81 9.08 -25.74
CA ALA A 247 -8.68 9.54 -26.56
C ALA A 247 -8.41 11.03 -26.41
N ASN A 248 -9.46 11.87 -26.47
CA ASN A 248 -9.34 13.31 -26.35
C ASN A 248 -8.86 13.73 -24.95
N SER A 249 -9.40 13.10 -23.90
CA SER A 249 -8.96 13.38 -22.53
C SER A 249 -7.51 12.92 -22.31
N LEU A 250 -7.10 11.74 -22.76
CA LEU A 250 -5.70 11.30 -22.63
C LEU A 250 -4.74 12.25 -23.35
N LEU A 251 -5.12 12.80 -24.51
CA LEU A 251 -4.33 13.81 -25.22
C LEU A 251 -4.17 15.10 -24.41
N GLN A 252 -5.24 15.57 -23.76
CA GLN A 252 -5.20 16.75 -22.89
C GLN A 252 -4.19 16.59 -21.73
N PHE A 253 -4.06 15.38 -21.19
CA PHE A 253 -3.16 15.08 -20.06
C PHE A 253 -1.80 14.49 -20.48
N SER A 254 -1.47 14.47 -21.77
CA SER A 254 -0.22 13.87 -22.28
C SER A 254 1.06 14.43 -21.65
N GLY A 255 1.08 15.71 -21.28
CA GLY A 255 2.22 16.34 -20.60
C GLY A 255 2.35 15.99 -19.11
N GLU A 256 1.24 15.67 -18.43
CA GLU A 256 1.23 15.32 -17.00
C GLU A 256 1.27 13.79 -16.77
N GLY A 257 0.87 13.02 -17.78
CA GLY A 257 0.89 11.56 -17.77
C GLY A 257 -0.40 10.91 -17.27
N GLY A 258 -0.46 9.58 -17.41
CA GLY A 258 -1.66 8.79 -17.10
C GLY A 258 -2.09 8.86 -15.62
N GLN A 259 -1.15 8.99 -14.67
CA GLN A 259 -1.49 9.12 -13.26
C GLN A 259 -2.25 10.41 -12.95
N ALA A 260 -1.85 11.54 -13.55
CA ALA A 260 -2.58 12.78 -13.43
C ALA A 260 -4.00 12.63 -14.00
N TRP A 261 -4.14 12.00 -15.17
CA TRP A 261 -5.45 11.72 -15.78
C TRP A 261 -6.37 10.93 -14.83
N LEU A 262 -5.89 9.86 -14.18
CA LEU A 262 -6.67 9.10 -13.21
C LEU A 262 -7.09 9.94 -12.00
N ARG A 263 -6.16 10.72 -11.45
CA ARG A 263 -6.45 11.64 -10.33
C ARG A 263 -7.54 12.64 -10.71
N HIS A 264 -7.49 13.19 -11.93
CA HIS A 264 -8.49 14.12 -12.42
C HIS A 264 -9.88 13.48 -12.58
N ILE A 265 -9.97 12.21 -13.01
CA ILE A 265 -11.24 11.47 -13.00
C ILE A 265 -11.83 11.40 -11.58
N ALA A 266 -11.01 11.17 -10.56
CA ALA A 266 -11.51 11.05 -9.19
C ALA A 266 -11.96 12.41 -8.60
N THR A 267 -11.25 13.49 -8.94
CA THR A 267 -11.34 14.79 -8.25
C THR A 267 -12.15 15.85 -8.99
N ASP A 268 -12.24 15.75 -10.31
CA ASP A 268 -13.00 16.66 -11.17
C ASP A 268 -14.30 16.03 -11.65
N GLN A 269 -15.43 16.63 -11.25
CA GLN A 269 -16.76 16.14 -11.62
C GLN A 269 -17.02 16.14 -13.13
N THR A 270 -16.36 17.01 -13.88
CA THR A 270 -16.48 17.06 -15.33
C THR A 270 -15.89 15.82 -16.00
N MET A 271 -14.97 15.14 -15.32
CA MET A 271 -14.29 13.92 -15.77
C MET A 271 -15.00 12.64 -15.30
N TRP A 272 -15.95 12.71 -14.36
CA TRP A 272 -16.70 11.55 -13.86
C TRP A 272 -17.38 10.69 -14.93
N PRO A 273 -17.86 11.24 -16.08
CA PRO A 273 -18.33 10.43 -17.19
C PRO A 273 -17.30 9.40 -17.71
N LEU A 274 -16.00 9.59 -17.47
CA LEU A 274 -14.94 8.70 -17.90
C LEU A 274 -14.53 7.67 -16.83
N ALA A 275 -15.18 7.67 -15.66
CA ALA A 275 -14.90 6.70 -14.60
C ALA A 275 -15.29 5.27 -15.01
N PHE A 276 -14.59 4.29 -14.44
CA PHE A 276 -14.66 2.89 -14.85
C PHE A 276 -16.05 2.27 -14.71
N ASP A 277 -16.84 2.71 -13.72
CA ASP A 277 -18.24 2.29 -13.54
C ASP A 277 -19.14 2.59 -14.74
N ARG A 278 -18.69 3.44 -15.67
CA ARG A 278 -19.44 3.88 -16.85
C ARG A 278 -18.90 3.30 -18.16
N TRP A 279 -17.88 2.46 -18.09
CA TRP A 279 -17.22 1.97 -19.29
C TRP A 279 -18.13 0.96 -20.00
N PRO A 280 -18.51 1.20 -21.27
CA PRO A 280 -19.25 0.22 -22.06
C PRO A 280 -18.28 -0.87 -22.50
N LEU A 281 -18.06 -1.83 -21.61
CA LEU A 281 -17.30 -3.03 -21.92
C LEU A 281 -18.19 -4.01 -22.68
N PRO A 282 -17.62 -4.90 -23.51
CA PRO A 282 -18.39 -5.99 -24.08
C PRO A 282 -19.02 -6.77 -22.93
N ASP A 283 -20.30 -7.13 -23.08
CA ASP A 283 -20.88 -8.18 -22.25
C ASP A 283 -19.90 -9.34 -22.30
N ALA A 284 -19.58 -9.84 -21.12
CA ALA A 284 -18.79 -11.05 -21.01
C ALA A 284 -19.53 -12.12 -21.79
N VAL A 285 -19.11 -12.40 -23.02
CA VAL A 285 -19.59 -13.57 -23.73
C VAL A 285 -19.20 -14.72 -22.82
N ASP A 286 -20.19 -15.37 -22.22
CA ASP A 286 -20.12 -16.38 -21.15
C ASP A 286 -19.31 -17.65 -21.50
N GLN A 287 -18.50 -17.60 -22.56
CA GLN A 287 -17.87 -18.77 -23.17
C GLN A 287 -16.41 -19.00 -22.76
N ASP A 288 -15.77 -18.05 -22.07
CA ASP A 288 -14.35 -18.19 -21.66
C ASP A 288 -14.06 -17.83 -20.19
N ARG A 289 -15.08 -17.51 -19.37
CA ARG A 289 -14.87 -17.19 -17.95
C ARG A 289 -15.00 -18.45 -17.10
N ILE A 290 -14.06 -18.64 -16.17
CA ILE A 290 -14.17 -19.65 -15.12
C ILE A 290 -13.93 -19.01 -13.76
N TYR A 291 -14.92 -19.11 -12.89
CA TYR A 291 -14.81 -18.82 -11.47
C TYR A 291 -14.25 -20.04 -10.77
N ILE A 292 -13.23 -19.88 -9.94
CA ILE A 292 -12.68 -20.95 -9.10
C ILE A 292 -12.86 -20.51 -7.65
N GLN A 293 -13.56 -21.30 -6.85
CA GLN A 293 -13.74 -21.05 -5.43
C GLN A 293 -13.14 -22.20 -4.63
N ILE A 294 -12.27 -21.88 -3.67
CA ILE A 294 -11.81 -22.84 -2.68
C ILE A 294 -12.95 -23.13 -1.71
N THR A 295 -13.27 -24.41 -1.54
CA THR A 295 -14.40 -24.90 -0.74
C THR A 295 -13.96 -25.67 0.50
N GLY A 296 -12.70 -26.05 0.58
CA GLY A 296 -12.15 -26.77 1.72
C GLY A 296 -10.65 -26.98 1.60
N THR A 297 -10.02 -27.24 2.75
CA THR A 297 -8.61 -27.58 2.84
C THR A 297 -8.40 -28.59 3.96
N SER A 298 -7.39 -29.45 3.83
CA SER A 298 -6.92 -30.33 4.91
C SER A 298 -5.76 -29.72 5.71
N LEU A 299 -5.49 -28.43 5.54
CA LEU A 299 -4.50 -27.72 6.35
C LEU A 299 -4.98 -27.65 7.82
N PRO A 300 -4.04 -27.74 8.79
CA PRO A 300 -4.35 -27.51 10.18
C PRO A 300 -4.80 -26.07 10.37
N THR A 301 -5.58 -25.88 11.44
CA THR A 301 -6.12 -24.60 11.82
C THR A 301 -5.39 -24.06 13.04
N ALA A 302 -5.07 -22.78 13.03
CA ALA A 302 -4.37 -22.13 14.13
C ALA A 302 -5.23 -22.13 15.41
N THR A 303 -4.59 -22.40 16.53
CA THR A 303 -5.19 -22.30 17.87
C THR A 303 -4.88 -20.93 18.48
N GLU A 304 -5.64 -20.54 19.51
CA GLU A 304 -5.35 -19.32 20.26
C GLU A 304 -3.90 -19.29 20.77
N GLY A 305 -3.23 -18.14 20.60
CA GLY A 305 -1.85 -17.90 21.05
C GLY A 305 -0.75 -18.22 20.03
N MET A 306 -1.08 -18.68 18.81
CA MET A 306 -0.08 -18.86 17.75
C MET A 306 0.35 -17.48 17.18
N PRO A 307 1.66 -17.13 17.21
CA PRO A 307 2.13 -15.83 16.72
C PRO A 307 1.86 -15.64 15.22
N GLY A 308 1.27 -14.50 14.86
CA GLY A 308 1.06 -14.12 13.46
C GLY A 308 -0.12 -14.81 12.76
N LEU A 309 -0.96 -15.55 13.48
CA LEU A 309 -2.14 -16.24 12.94
C LEU A 309 -3.36 -16.00 13.83
N GLN A 310 -4.55 -15.87 13.23
CA GLN A 310 -5.80 -15.81 13.98
C GLN A 310 -6.32 -17.22 14.31
N ALA A 311 -6.90 -17.41 15.49
CA ALA A 311 -7.51 -18.69 15.85
C ALA A 311 -8.63 -19.04 14.85
N GLY A 312 -8.60 -20.23 14.27
CA GLY A 312 -9.53 -20.60 13.19
C GLY A 312 -8.96 -20.46 11.77
N GLU A 313 -7.78 -19.84 11.60
CA GLU A 313 -7.16 -19.64 10.30
C GLU A 313 -6.36 -20.89 9.83
N PRO A 314 -6.54 -21.36 8.58
CA PRO A 314 -5.74 -22.46 8.05
C PRO A 314 -4.30 -22.01 7.80
N TYR A 315 -3.32 -22.80 8.23
CA TYR A 315 -1.90 -22.50 8.04
C TYR A 315 -1.13 -23.68 7.46
N LEU A 316 -0.03 -23.40 6.75
CA LEU A 316 0.87 -24.41 6.20
C LEU A 316 2.11 -24.54 7.10
N PRO A 317 2.28 -25.66 7.84
CA PRO A 317 3.48 -25.87 8.64
C PRO A 317 4.70 -26.09 7.75
N ILE A 318 5.80 -25.39 8.06
CA ILE A 318 7.09 -25.49 7.38
C ILE A 318 8.16 -25.94 8.41
N GLY A 319 9.15 -26.73 8.01
CA GLY A 319 10.22 -27.22 8.88
C GLY A 319 9.86 -28.48 9.69
N ASP A 320 10.25 -28.52 10.96
CA ASP A 320 9.96 -29.65 11.86
C ASP A 320 8.46 -29.69 12.17
N GLY A 321 7.76 -30.68 11.60
CA GLY A 321 6.29 -30.77 11.61
C GLY A 321 5.62 -30.43 10.28
N ALA A 322 6.40 -30.19 9.21
CA ALA A 322 5.87 -30.00 7.86
C ALA A 322 4.98 -31.18 7.42
N LEU A 323 3.85 -30.85 6.83
CA LEU A 323 2.95 -31.84 6.26
C LEU A 323 3.62 -32.53 5.07
N LYS A 324 3.52 -33.86 4.96
CA LYS A 324 3.97 -34.56 3.74
C LYS A 324 3.09 -34.25 2.54
N LYS A 325 1.81 -34.00 2.79
CA LYS A 325 0.80 -33.68 1.78
C LYS A 325 -0.38 -32.97 2.41
N PHE A 326 -1.07 -32.15 1.61
CA PHE A 326 -2.35 -31.57 1.99
C PHE A 326 -3.26 -31.46 0.76
N ARG A 327 -4.57 -31.40 1.02
CA ARG A 327 -5.62 -31.35 0.01
C ARG A 327 -6.27 -29.98 -0.01
N ILE A 328 -6.56 -29.49 -1.21
CA ILE A 328 -7.43 -28.35 -1.48
C ILE A 328 -8.63 -28.82 -2.26
N ASP A 329 -9.82 -28.54 -1.75
CA ASP A 329 -11.11 -28.75 -2.42
C ASP A 329 -11.55 -27.44 -3.06
N PHE A 330 -11.95 -27.48 -4.33
CA PHE A 330 -12.40 -26.31 -5.05
C PHE A 330 -13.55 -26.64 -5.99
N LYS A 331 -14.33 -25.62 -6.33
CA LYS A 331 -15.38 -25.69 -7.35
C LYS A 331 -15.12 -24.71 -8.46
N THR A 332 -15.61 -25.02 -9.66
CA THR A 332 -15.56 -24.13 -10.80
C THR A 332 -16.96 -23.77 -11.31
N SER A 333 -17.17 -22.53 -11.72
CA SER A 333 -18.38 -22.11 -12.42
C SER A 333 -17.98 -21.37 -13.69
N PRO A 334 -18.35 -21.82 -14.90
CA PRO A 334 -19.07 -23.05 -15.19
C PRO A 334 -18.21 -24.31 -14.93
N ALA A 335 -18.83 -25.48 -15.02
CA ALA A 335 -18.13 -26.76 -14.91
C ALA A 335 -17.12 -26.92 -16.07
N PRO A 336 -15.96 -27.61 -15.89
CA PRO A 336 -14.91 -27.60 -16.91
C PRO A 336 -15.32 -28.24 -18.24
N ASN A 337 -16.34 -29.10 -18.25
CA ASN A 337 -16.90 -29.68 -19.46
C ASN A 337 -17.66 -28.67 -20.34
N GLN A 338 -17.98 -27.49 -19.80
CA GLN A 338 -18.55 -26.36 -20.54
C GLN A 338 -17.46 -25.43 -21.09
N LEU A 339 -16.19 -25.72 -20.79
CA LEU A 339 -15.03 -24.91 -21.15
C LEU A 339 -14.07 -25.72 -22.04
N PRO A 340 -14.38 -25.91 -23.34
CA PRO A 340 -13.65 -26.82 -24.22
C PRO A 340 -12.18 -26.44 -24.45
N LYS A 341 -11.79 -25.19 -24.12
CA LYS A 341 -10.41 -24.69 -24.23
C LYS A 341 -9.54 -25.01 -23.01
N ILE A 342 -10.10 -25.48 -21.89
CA ILE A 342 -9.34 -25.78 -20.68
C ILE A 342 -8.93 -27.26 -20.65
N SER A 343 -7.62 -27.52 -20.70
CA SER A 343 -7.07 -28.88 -20.62
C SER A 343 -6.72 -29.31 -19.19
N LYS A 344 -6.28 -28.37 -18.35
CA LYS A 344 -5.88 -28.61 -16.95
C LYS A 344 -5.92 -27.33 -16.12
N PHE A 345 -6.05 -27.52 -14.81
CA PHE A 345 -5.84 -26.53 -13.76
C PHE A 345 -4.49 -26.78 -13.11
N VAL A 346 -3.73 -25.71 -12.87
CA VAL A 346 -2.45 -25.77 -12.13
C VAL A 346 -2.65 -24.97 -10.86
N LEU A 347 -2.31 -25.56 -9.71
CA LEU A 347 -2.34 -24.91 -8.42
C LEU A 347 -0.90 -24.80 -7.92
N GLU A 348 -0.51 -23.62 -7.51
CA GLU A 348 0.84 -23.30 -7.05
C GLU A 348 0.78 -22.59 -5.69
N ILE A 349 1.74 -22.89 -4.83
CA ILE A 349 1.93 -22.19 -3.56
C ILE A 349 2.83 -20.99 -3.80
N ILE A 350 2.32 -19.80 -3.47
CA ILE A 350 3.03 -18.53 -3.62
C ILE A 350 3.17 -17.90 -2.23
N SER A 351 4.40 -17.62 -1.82
CA SER A 351 4.68 -16.80 -0.64
C SER A 351 4.34 -15.34 -0.95
N GLN A 352 3.71 -14.64 -0.01
CA GLN A 352 3.42 -13.21 -0.16
C GLN A 352 4.70 -12.38 -0.30
N ASP A 353 5.78 -12.77 0.40
CA ASP A 353 7.03 -12.00 0.45
C ASP A 353 8.06 -12.45 -0.60
N GLN A 354 8.13 -13.75 -0.88
CA GLN A 354 9.20 -14.34 -1.69
C GLN A 354 8.74 -14.84 -3.08
N GLY A 355 7.44 -14.82 -3.36
CA GLY A 355 6.89 -15.30 -4.63
C GLY A 355 6.75 -16.83 -4.72
N PRO A 356 6.78 -17.43 -5.93
CA PRO A 356 6.53 -18.85 -6.14
C PRO A 356 7.49 -19.75 -5.37
N VAL A 357 6.93 -20.70 -4.62
CA VAL A 357 7.70 -21.56 -3.70
C VAL A 357 8.18 -22.86 -4.40
N GLY A 358 7.87 -23.02 -5.69
CA GLY A 358 8.25 -24.20 -6.48
C GLY A 358 7.44 -25.46 -6.16
N VAL A 359 6.40 -25.35 -5.32
CA VAL A 359 5.46 -26.42 -5.02
C VAL A 359 4.19 -26.23 -5.85
N LEU A 360 4.03 -27.07 -6.87
CA LEU A 360 2.86 -27.04 -7.75
C LEU A 360 2.24 -28.43 -7.89
N THR A 361 0.94 -28.45 -8.13
CA THR A 361 0.18 -29.63 -8.51
C THR A 361 -0.73 -29.28 -9.67
N SER A 362 -1.23 -30.30 -10.38
CA SER A 362 -2.15 -30.06 -11.49
C SER A 362 -3.29 -31.05 -11.50
N ARG A 363 -4.44 -30.58 -11.99
CA ARG A 363 -5.65 -31.37 -12.16
C ARG A 363 -6.13 -31.23 -13.60
N LYS A 364 -6.22 -32.34 -14.34
CA LYS A 364 -6.83 -32.32 -15.67
C LYS A 364 -8.29 -31.86 -15.58
N ALA A 365 -8.77 -31.15 -16.60
CA ALA A 365 -10.19 -30.86 -16.72
C ALA A 365 -10.99 -32.17 -16.67
N TRP A 366 -12.05 -32.20 -15.86
CA TRP A 366 -12.82 -33.40 -15.58
C TRP A 366 -14.18 -33.37 -16.30
N PRO A 367 -14.75 -34.53 -16.63
CA PRO A 367 -15.88 -34.60 -17.58
C PRO A 367 -17.25 -34.29 -16.97
N LYS A 368 -17.40 -34.34 -15.63
CA LYS A 368 -18.69 -34.16 -14.95
C LYS A 368 -18.54 -33.46 -13.60
N GLY A 369 -19.46 -32.53 -13.33
CA GLY A 369 -19.54 -31.80 -12.07
C GLY A 369 -18.65 -30.55 -12.05
N ASP A 370 -18.88 -29.73 -11.04
CA ASP A 370 -18.20 -28.46 -10.78
C ASP A 370 -17.09 -28.59 -9.72
N LYS A 371 -17.08 -29.67 -8.93
CA LYS A 371 -16.15 -29.85 -7.81
C LYS A 371 -14.98 -30.77 -8.14
N ALA A 372 -13.80 -30.40 -7.65
CA ALA A 372 -12.60 -31.23 -7.69
C ALA A 372 -11.73 -31.00 -6.45
N PHE A 373 -10.68 -31.80 -6.33
CA PHE A 373 -9.64 -31.59 -5.34
C PHE A 373 -8.27 -31.73 -6.00
N ALA A 374 -7.28 -31.03 -5.43
CA ALA A 374 -5.88 -31.18 -5.74
C ALA A 374 -5.12 -31.54 -4.46
N GLU A 375 -4.17 -32.47 -4.57
CA GLU A 375 -3.28 -32.84 -3.47
C GLU A 375 -1.90 -32.27 -3.78
N PHE A 376 -1.36 -31.51 -2.84
CA PHE A 376 0.02 -31.04 -2.84
C PHE A 376 0.89 -32.07 -2.13
N ALA A 377 2.01 -32.43 -2.75
CA ALA A 377 3.06 -33.23 -2.12
C ALA A 377 4.21 -32.30 -1.74
N MET A 378 4.53 -32.24 -0.45
CA MET A 378 5.60 -31.42 0.06
C MET A 378 6.90 -32.24 0.01
N THR A 379 7.77 -31.94 -0.94
CA THR A 379 9.14 -32.47 -0.92
C THR A 379 9.94 -31.73 0.15
N LYS A 380 10.96 -32.40 0.73
CA LYS A 380 11.81 -31.91 1.85
C LYS A 380 12.55 -30.57 1.63
N SER A 381 12.28 -29.84 0.55
CA SER A 381 13.03 -28.66 0.12
C SER A 381 12.53 -27.32 0.69
N LEU A 382 11.49 -27.31 1.54
CA LEU A 382 11.15 -26.10 2.31
C LEU A 382 12.02 -25.99 3.57
N SER A 383 13.33 -26.17 3.42
CA SER A 383 14.29 -25.86 4.48
C SER A 383 14.82 -24.46 4.23
N GLY A 384 14.43 -23.54 5.11
CA GLY A 384 14.91 -22.16 5.28
C GLY A 384 15.83 -21.58 4.21
N LYS A 385 15.30 -20.58 3.50
CA LYS A 385 16.07 -19.38 3.16
C LYS A 385 15.23 -18.14 3.45
#